data_AF-A0A099UGD5-F1
#
_entry.id   AF-A0A099UGD5-F1
#
_cell.length_a   1.000
_cell.length_b   1.000
_cell.length_c   1.000
_cell.angle_alpha   90.00
_cell.angle_beta   90.00
_cell.angle_gamma   90.00
#
_symmetry.space_group_name_H-M   'P 1'
#
loop_
_entity.id
_entity.type
_entity.pdbx_description
1 polymer ?
#
loop_
_entity_poly.entity_id
_entity_poly.type
_entity_poly.pdbx_seq_one_letter_code
_entity_poly.pdbx_strand_id
1 'polypeptide(L)'
;MSLQSNLKNVKESFDRDEKILESAFALEILWKRYRKYFIAIFALAVCALLGWYVSGYIESKRADEATSAYAKILINSSDEEALATLKNKSPELYDMYRFFNADNDIETYKELAISNNSFVRSLAAYEVASLQATAFVESHTASSGEISSNVDSEALKNRVAMLEHTSLRGLRNLALLQEAYLLFTFNKADEAHQKLMLIPENSLFWAEAVSLKHLGVSSKRE
;
A
#
# COMPACT_ATOMS: atom_id res chain seq x y z
N MET A 1 21.83 64.24 15.75
CA MET A 1 22.05 62.78 15.63
C MET A 1 22.15 62.26 14.18
N SER A 2 21.87 63.07 13.15
CA SER A 2 21.91 62.64 11.73
C SER A 2 23.32 62.48 11.12
N LEU A 3 24.30 63.29 11.54
CA LEU A 3 25.67 63.20 11.01
C LEU A 3 26.42 61.97 11.52
N GLN A 4 26.24 61.62 12.80
CA GLN A 4 26.83 60.42 13.39
C GLN A 4 26.23 59.14 12.80
N SER A 5 24.92 59.11 12.52
CA SER A 5 24.29 57.96 11.84
C SER A 5 24.77 57.83 10.39
N ASN A 6 24.95 58.94 9.67
CA ASN A 6 25.48 58.91 8.30
C ASN A 6 26.94 58.45 8.26
N LEU A 7 27.79 58.93 9.18
CA LEU A 7 29.18 58.47 9.30
C LEU A 7 29.26 56.99 9.69
N LYS A 8 28.37 56.51 10.57
CA LYS A 8 28.28 55.10 10.94
C LYS A 8 27.86 54.24 9.76
N ASN A 9 26.85 54.66 9.00
CA ASN A 9 26.38 53.95 7.80
C ASN A 9 27.46 53.89 6.72
N VAL A 10 28.19 54.98 6.48
CA VAL A 10 29.28 55.03 5.49
C VAL A 10 30.44 54.11 5.91
N LYS A 11 30.81 54.10 7.20
CA LYS A 11 31.82 53.17 7.72
C LYS A 11 31.39 51.71 7.58
N GLU A 12 30.12 51.43 7.90
CA GLU A 12 29.56 50.08 7.79
C GLU A 12 29.44 49.60 6.33
N SER A 13 29.20 50.50 5.37
CA SER A 13 29.30 50.16 3.94
C SER A 13 30.74 49.87 3.51
N PHE A 14 31.73 50.61 4.01
CA PHE A 14 33.14 50.32 3.71
C PHE A 14 33.60 48.99 4.31
N ASP A 15 33.22 48.69 5.56
CA ASP A 15 33.52 47.40 6.20
C ASP A 15 32.82 46.22 5.47
N ARG A 16 31.65 46.47 4.89
CA ARG A 16 30.96 45.48 4.02
C ARG A 16 31.70 45.26 2.72
N ASP A 17 32.14 46.32 2.06
CA ASP A 17 32.86 46.23 0.79
C ASP A 17 34.22 45.55 0.98
N GLU A 18 34.93 45.83 2.08
CA GLU A 18 36.17 45.14 2.44
C GLU A 18 35.94 43.63 2.63
N LYS A 19 34.88 43.23 3.34
CA LYS A 19 34.51 41.80 3.48
C LYS A 19 34.10 41.16 2.15
N ILE A 20 33.43 41.89 1.28
CA ILE A 20 33.07 41.40 -0.06
C ILE A 20 34.34 41.17 -0.88
N LEU A 21 35.31 42.09 -0.83
CA LEU A 21 36.59 41.94 -1.50
C LEU A 21 37.42 40.81 -0.91
N GLU A 22 37.50 40.69 0.42
CA GLU A 22 38.18 39.60 1.11
C GLU A 22 37.58 38.24 0.70
N SER A 23 36.25 38.14 0.64
CA SER A 23 35.56 36.94 0.18
C SER A 23 35.80 36.66 -1.32
N ALA A 24 35.90 37.69 -2.17
CA ALA A 24 36.21 37.55 -3.58
C ALA A 24 37.65 37.05 -3.81
N PHE A 25 38.63 37.55 -3.04
CA PHE A 25 40.01 37.06 -3.07
C PHE A 25 40.14 35.64 -2.51
N ALA A 26 39.40 35.29 -1.46
CA ALA A 26 39.33 33.93 -0.94
C ALA A 26 38.76 32.95 -1.98
N LEU A 27 37.72 33.36 -2.73
CA LEU A 27 37.17 32.59 -3.84
C LEU A 27 38.18 32.43 -4.98
N GLU A 28 39.00 33.43 -5.29
CA GLU A 28 40.05 33.32 -6.30
C GLU A 28 41.11 32.26 -5.93
N ILE A 29 41.57 32.27 -4.67
CA ILE A 29 42.54 31.29 -4.16
C ILE A 29 41.94 29.89 -4.13
N LEU A 30 40.68 29.76 -3.69
CA LEU A 30 39.94 28.50 -3.66
C LEU A 30 39.74 27.95 -5.08
N TRP A 31 39.39 28.82 -6.05
CA TRP A 31 39.21 28.44 -7.45
C TRP A 31 40.52 27.96 -8.08
N LYS A 32 41.63 28.65 -7.85
CA LYS A 32 42.95 28.24 -8.38
C LYS A 32 43.42 26.91 -7.78
N ARG A 33 43.20 26.67 -6.49
CA ARG A 33 43.63 25.43 -5.80
C ARG A 33 42.73 24.23 -6.13
N TYR A 34 41.42 24.43 -6.29
CA TYR A 34 40.44 23.34 -6.46
C TYR A 34 39.79 23.26 -7.84
N ARG A 35 40.32 23.96 -8.86
CA ARG A 35 39.76 24.01 -10.23
C ARG A 35 39.32 22.66 -10.78
N LYS A 36 40.13 21.60 -10.59
CA LYS A 36 39.82 20.22 -11.05
C LYS A 36 38.65 19.59 -10.29
N TYR A 37 38.54 19.83 -8.99
CA TYR A 37 37.45 19.31 -8.16
C TYR A 37 36.12 20.00 -8.46
N PHE A 38 36.12 21.32 -8.69
CA PHE A 38 34.91 22.03 -9.13
C PHE A 38 34.41 21.54 -10.49
N ILE A 39 35.31 21.29 -11.45
CA ILE A 39 34.94 20.71 -12.75
C ILE A 39 34.39 19.29 -12.57
N ALA A 40 34.98 18.47 -11.70
CA ALA A 40 34.50 17.12 -11.44
C ALA A 40 33.10 17.11 -10.79
N ILE A 41 32.87 17.96 -9.77
CA ILE A 41 31.54 18.12 -9.14
C ILE A 41 30.52 18.65 -10.15
N PHE A 42 30.90 19.63 -10.97
CA PHE A 42 30.01 20.17 -11.99
C PHE A 42 29.64 19.11 -13.03
N ALA A 43 30.62 18.34 -13.51
CA ALA A 43 30.37 17.22 -14.43
C ALA A 43 29.44 16.17 -13.79
N LEU A 44 29.64 15.83 -12.51
CA LEU A 44 28.78 14.90 -11.79
C LEU A 44 27.36 15.44 -11.61
N ALA A 45 27.21 16.73 -11.32
CA ALA A 45 25.91 17.39 -11.22
C ALA A 45 25.17 17.39 -12.57
N VAL A 46 25.87 17.67 -13.68
CA VAL A 46 25.29 17.58 -15.03
C VAL A 46 24.85 16.15 -15.34
N CYS A 47 25.67 15.13 -15.04
CA CYS A 47 25.29 13.74 -15.23
C CYS A 47 24.05 13.34 -14.40
N ALA A 48 23.94 13.80 -13.15
CA ALA A 48 22.78 13.55 -12.31
C ALA A 48 21.51 14.21 -12.88
N LEU A 49 21.60 15.46 -13.33
CA LEU A 49 20.49 16.18 -13.96
C LEU A 49 20.04 15.50 -15.26
N LEU A 50 20.98 15.07 -16.10
CA LEU A 50 20.69 14.31 -17.32
C LEU A 50 20.01 12.98 -17.01
N GLY A 51 20.50 12.25 -16.00
CA GLY A 51 19.88 11.00 -15.56
C GLY A 51 18.43 11.20 -15.11
N TRP A 52 18.16 12.24 -14.32
CA TRP A 52 16.81 12.57 -13.89
C TRP A 52 15.90 12.99 -15.06
N TYR A 53 16.41 13.81 -15.99
CA TYR A 53 15.64 14.24 -17.16
C TYR A 53 15.25 13.06 -18.07
N VAL A 54 16.20 12.16 -18.34
CA VAL A 54 15.95 10.96 -19.14
C VAL A 54 14.98 10.01 -18.44
N SER A 55 15.12 9.82 -17.12
CA SER A 55 14.21 8.92 -16.38
C SER A 55 12.77 9.39 -16.46
N GLY A 56 12.51 10.69 -16.35
CA GLY A 56 11.16 11.26 -16.47
C GLY A 56 10.52 11.00 -17.83
N TYR A 57 11.31 11.09 -18.92
CA TYR A 57 10.82 10.82 -20.27
C TYR A 57 10.51 9.33 -20.52
N ILE A 58 11.33 8.43 -19.97
CA ILE A 58 11.08 6.98 -20.07
C ILE A 58 9.82 6.59 -19.29
N GLU A 59 9.60 7.18 -18.12
CA GLU A 59 8.45 6.87 -17.26
C GLU A 59 7.13 7.26 -17.93
N SER A 60 7.05 8.45 -18.54
CA SER A 60 5.84 8.88 -19.25
C SER A 60 5.51 7.98 -20.44
N LYS A 61 6.54 7.59 -21.21
CA LYS A 61 6.35 6.68 -22.35
C LYS A 61 5.89 5.29 -21.92
N ARG A 62 6.42 4.77 -20.81
CA ARG A 62 5.97 3.50 -20.23
C ARG A 62 4.50 3.57 -19.80
N ALA A 63 4.08 4.67 -19.18
CA ALA A 63 2.70 4.86 -18.74
C ALA A 63 1.70 4.93 -19.91
N ASP A 64 2.05 5.64 -20.99
CA ASP A 64 1.21 5.73 -22.19
C ASP A 64 1.05 4.35 -22.87
N GLU A 65 2.16 3.63 -23.02
CA GLU A 65 2.17 2.30 -23.64
C GLU A 65 1.38 1.28 -22.80
N ALA A 66 1.56 1.29 -21.47
CA ALA A 66 0.80 0.46 -20.55
C ALA A 66 -0.71 0.74 -20.61
N THR A 67 -1.11 2.01 -20.63
CA THR A 67 -2.51 2.41 -20.75
C THR A 67 -3.12 1.92 -22.07
N SER A 68 -2.37 2.04 -23.17
CA SER A 68 -2.82 1.58 -24.48
C SER A 68 -2.96 0.04 -24.53
N ALA A 69 -2.04 -0.69 -23.91
CA ALA A 69 -2.12 -2.14 -23.80
C ALA A 69 -3.32 -2.57 -22.95
N TYR A 70 -3.57 -1.89 -21.83
CA TYR A 70 -4.74 -2.12 -20.99
C TYR A 70 -6.06 -1.86 -21.73
N ALA A 71 -6.14 -0.77 -22.49
CA ALA A 71 -7.31 -0.47 -23.33
C ALA A 71 -7.59 -1.56 -24.37
N LYS A 72 -6.55 -2.18 -24.94
CA LYS A 72 -6.71 -3.32 -25.85
C LYS A 72 -7.25 -4.55 -25.14
N ILE A 73 -6.74 -4.86 -23.96
CA ILE A 73 -7.18 -6.00 -23.14
C ILE A 73 -8.67 -5.86 -22.76
N LEU A 74 -9.14 -4.65 -22.47
CA LEU A 74 -10.56 -4.37 -22.17
C LEU A 74 -11.49 -4.71 -23.34
N ILE A 75 -11.01 -4.57 -24.58
CA ILE A 75 -11.79 -4.86 -25.80
C ILE A 75 -11.64 -6.34 -26.18
N ASN A 76 -10.44 -6.89 -26.03
CA ASN A 76 -10.11 -8.28 -26.31
C ASN A 76 -9.32 -8.89 -25.15
N SER A 77 -10.03 -9.57 -24.25
CA SER A 77 -9.46 -10.15 -23.02
C SER A 77 -8.42 -11.26 -23.25
N SER A 78 -8.27 -11.76 -24.48
CA SER A 78 -7.36 -12.86 -24.84
C SER A 78 -6.16 -12.42 -25.70
N ASP A 79 -5.91 -11.12 -25.85
CA ASP A 79 -4.77 -10.61 -26.61
C ASP A 79 -3.44 -10.81 -25.84
N GLU A 80 -2.72 -11.88 -26.17
CA GLU A 80 -1.45 -12.27 -25.53
C GLU A 80 -0.35 -11.21 -25.70
N GLU A 81 -0.34 -10.47 -26.81
CA GLU A 81 0.65 -9.41 -27.08
C GLU A 81 0.42 -8.20 -26.17
N ALA A 82 -0.85 -7.84 -25.96
CA ALA A 82 -1.22 -6.76 -25.06
C ALA A 82 -0.90 -7.12 -23.60
N LEU A 83 -1.10 -8.38 -23.19
CA LEU A 83 -0.73 -8.86 -21.86
C LEU A 83 0.78 -8.85 -21.62
N ALA A 84 1.58 -9.29 -22.60
CA ALA A 84 3.04 -9.24 -22.51
C ALA A 84 3.55 -7.79 -22.41
N THR A 85 2.95 -6.88 -23.17
CA THR A 85 3.27 -5.44 -23.14
C THR A 85 2.94 -4.84 -21.77
N LEU A 86 1.75 -5.15 -21.23
CA LEU A 86 1.31 -4.68 -19.93
C LEU A 86 2.25 -5.17 -18.80
N LYS A 87 2.61 -6.45 -18.80
CA LYS A 87 3.50 -7.06 -17.80
C LYS A 87 4.89 -6.40 -17.79
N ASN A 88 5.45 -6.12 -18.96
CA ASN A 88 6.79 -5.53 -19.09
C ASN A 88 6.83 -4.03 -18.76
N LYS A 89 5.77 -3.30 -19.10
CA LYS A 89 5.72 -1.83 -18.95
C LYS A 89 5.16 -1.39 -17.60
N SER A 90 4.22 -2.14 -17.05
CA SER A 90 3.55 -1.85 -15.78
C SER A 90 3.21 -3.15 -15.03
N PRO A 91 4.18 -3.77 -14.32
CA PRO A 91 3.93 -5.00 -13.58
C PRO A 91 2.84 -4.83 -12.52
N GLU A 92 2.75 -3.66 -11.89
CA GLU A 92 1.72 -3.37 -10.87
C GLU A 92 0.29 -3.40 -11.43
N LEU A 93 0.10 -2.87 -12.65
CA LEU A 93 -1.21 -2.85 -13.32
C LEU A 93 -1.57 -4.24 -13.86
N TYR A 94 -0.55 -5.01 -14.28
CA TYR A 94 -0.73 -6.42 -14.65
C TYR A 94 -1.15 -7.27 -13.45
N ASP A 95 -0.53 -7.09 -12.28
CA ASP A 95 -0.93 -7.78 -11.04
C ASP A 95 -2.37 -7.44 -10.66
N MET A 96 -2.77 -6.18 -10.82
CA MET A 96 -4.15 -5.74 -10.58
C MET A 96 -5.14 -6.38 -11.56
N TYR A 97 -4.81 -6.42 -12.85
CA TYR A 97 -5.62 -7.09 -13.86
C TYR A 97 -5.80 -8.57 -13.55
N ARG A 98 -4.71 -9.28 -13.21
CA ARG A 98 -4.76 -10.69 -12.82
C ARG A 98 -5.65 -10.92 -11.61
N PHE A 99 -5.61 -10.01 -10.63
CA PHE A 99 -6.47 -10.09 -9.45
C PHE A 99 -7.96 -10.02 -9.84
N PHE A 100 -8.36 -9.04 -10.66
CA PHE A 100 -9.75 -8.88 -11.05
C PHE A 100 -10.29 -9.96 -12.00
N ASN A 101 -9.40 -10.61 -12.76
CA ASN A 101 -9.76 -11.68 -13.70
C ASN A 101 -9.52 -13.09 -13.15
N ALA A 102 -9.21 -13.24 -11.85
CA ALA A 102 -8.91 -14.55 -11.27
C ALA A 102 -10.15 -15.45 -11.12
N ASP A 103 -11.38 -14.93 -11.23
CA ASP A 103 -12.64 -15.72 -11.17
C ASP A 103 -12.71 -16.73 -10.00
N ASN A 104 -12.24 -16.33 -8.81
CA ASN A 104 -12.13 -17.18 -7.61
C ASN A 104 -11.07 -18.30 -7.67
N ASP A 105 -10.10 -18.21 -8.59
CA ASP A 105 -8.94 -19.09 -8.61
C ASP A 105 -7.99 -18.81 -7.44
N ILE A 106 -8.04 -19.71 -6.46
CA ILE A 106 -7.22 -19.66 -5.24
C ILE A 106 -5.72 -19.69 -5.57
N GLU A 107 -5.30 -20.41 -6.61
CA GLU A 107 -3.86 -20.50 -6.96
C GLU A 107 -3.36 -19.16 -7.49
N THR A 108 -4.13 -18.51 -8.37
CA THR A 108 -3.82 -17.15 -8.82
C THR A 108 -3.74 -16.16 -7.65
N TYR A 109 -4.65 -16.22 -6.68
CA TYR A 109 -4.56 -15.34 -5.51
C TYR A 109 -3.36 -15.65 -4.60
N LYS A 110 -2.97 -16.92 -4.44
CA LYS A 110 -1.76 -17.27 -3.67
C LYS A 110 -0.49 -16.70 -4.30
N GLU A 111 -0.39 -16.74 -5.63
CA GLU A 111 0.73 -16.10 -6.34
C GLU A 111 0.73 -14.58 -6.14
N LEU A 112 -0.45 -13.96 -6.24
CA LEU A 112 -0.61 -12.52 -6.05
C LEU A 112 -0.38 -12.06 -4.61
N ALA A 113 -0.58 -12.93 -3.62
CA ALA A 113 -0.28 -12.68 -2.21
C ALA A 113 1.23 -12.55 -1.91
N ILE A 114 2.09 -12.81 -2.91
CA ILE A 114 3.55 -12.61 -2.84
C ILE A 114 4.01 -11.52 -3.84
N SER A 115 3.08 -10.94 -4.61
CA SER A 115 3.38 -9.91 -5.63
C SER A 115 4.07 -8.67 -5.05
N ASN A 116 4.78 -7.91 -5.89
CA ASN A 116 5.46 -6.69 -5.46
C ASN A 116 4.48 -5.56 -5.10
N ASN A 117 3.30 -5.55 -5.71
CA ASN A 117 2.26 -4.55 -5.44
C ASN A 117 1.64 -4.76 -4.05
N SER A 118 1.88 -3.82 -3.14
CA SER A 118 1.43 -3.93 -1.74
C SER A 118 -0.10 -4.00 -1.60
N PHE A 119 -0.83 -3.31 -2.46
CA PHE A 119 -2.30 -3.30 -2.46
C PHE A 119 -2.84 -4.65 -2.92
N VAL A 120 -2.41 -5.12 -4.10
CA VAL A 120 -2.83 -6.42 -4.64
C VAL A 120 -2.44 -7.56 -3.70
N ARG A 121 -1.24 -7.51 -3.12
CA ARG A 121 -0.78 -8.48 -2.12
C ARG A 121 -1.75 -8.61 -0.95
N SER A 122 -2.18 -7.47 -0.39
CA SER A 122 -3.08 -7.46 0.76
C SER A 122 -4.49 -7.94 0.41
N LEU A 123 -5.01 -7.57 -0.76
CA LEU A 123 -6.30 -8.05 -1.25
C LEU A 123 -6.28 -9.55 -1.56
N ALA A 124 -5.24 -10.02 -2.24
CA ALA A 124 -5.09 -11.43 -2.58
C ALA A 124 -4.92 -12.29 -1.33
N ALA A 125 -4.15 -11.85 -0.34
CA ALA A 125 -4.06 -12.54 0.95
C ALA A 125 -5.41 -12.63 1.66
N TYR A 126 -6.19 -11.55 1.63
CA TYR A 126 -7.55 -11.54 2.17
C TYR A 126 -8.46 -12.51 1.41
N GLU A 127 -8.46 -12.52 0.06
CA GLU A 127 -9.29 -13.44 -0.73
C GLU A 127 -8.90 -14.91 -0.53
N VAL A 128 -7.60 -15.22 -0.41
CA VAL A 128 -7.16 -16.58 -0.07
C VAL A 128 -7.73 -17.00 1.28
N ALA A 129 -7.64 -16.13 2.28
CA ALA A 129 -8.14 -16.43 3.62
C ALA A 129 -9.68 -16.52 3.65
N SER A 130 -10.39 -15.66 2.92
CA SER A 130 -11.85 -15.64 2.83
C SER A 130 -12.39 -16.93 2.20
N LEU A 131 -11.83 -17.33 1.04
CA LEU A 131 -12.21 -18.55 0.31
C LEU A 131 -11.87 -19.82 1.08
N GLN A 132 -10.74 -19.83 1.77
CA GLN A 132 -10.39 -20.95 2.64
C GLN A 132 -11.40 -21.06 3.79
N ALA A 133 -11.78 -19.95 4.41
CA ALA A 133 -12.72 -19.93 5.52
C ALA A 133 -14.13 -20.37 5.09
N THR A 134 -14.62 -19.93 3.92
CA THR A 134 -15.92 -20.37 3.39
C THR A 134 -15.93 -21.85 3.03
N ALA A 135 -14.91 -22.36 2.34
CA ALA A 135 -14.79 -23.79 2.02
C ALA A 135 -14.75 -24.67 3.28
N PHE A 136 -14.14 -24.16 4.36
CA PHE A 136 -14.15 -24.83 5.66
C PHE A 136 -15.57 -24.90 6.24
N VAL A 137 -16.33 -23.79 6.22
CA VAL A 137 -17.71 -23.78 6.69
C VAL A 137 -18.56 -24.76 5.87
N GLU A 138 -18.47 -24.70 4.55
CA GLU A 138 -19.26 -25.56 3.65
C GLU A 138 -19.01 -27.05 3.90
N SER A 139 -17.75 -27.46 4.05
CA SER A 139 -17.42 -28.86 4.37
C SER A 139 -17.96 -29.34 5.72
N HIS A 140 -18.12 -28.43 6.69
CA HIS A 140 -18.65 -28.75 8.02
C HIS A 140 -20.17 -28.55 8.13
N THR A 141 -20.81 -27.85 7.20
CA THR A 141 -22.27 -27.76 7.09
C THR A 141 -22.87 -28.86 6.20
N ALA A 142 -22.12 -29.35 5.21
CA ALA A 142 -22.60 -30.37 4.27
C ALA A 142 -22.54 -31.80 4.84
N SER A 143 -21.68 -32.06 5.84
CA SER A 143 -21.50 -33.39 6.44
C SER A 143 -22.42 -33.68 7.63
N SER A 144 -23.09 -32.66 8.18
CA SER A 144 -23.94 -32.79 9.35
C SER A 144 -25.06 -31.76 9.25
N GLY A 145 -26.32 -32.21 9.16
CA GLY A 145 -27.51 -31.36 9.19
C GLY A 145 -27.71 -30.55 10.48
N GLU A 146 -26.70 -30.54 11.36
CA GLU A 146 -26.51 -29.63 12.48
C GLU A 146 -25.02 -29.29 12.55
N ILE A 147 -24.69 -28.03 12.84
CA ILE A 147 -23.31 -27.58 13.00
C ILE A 147 -22.77 -28.23 14.28
N SER A 148 -21.95 -29.27 14.11
CA SER A 148 -21.33 -29.99 15.23
C SER A 148 -20.62 -29.00 16.14
N SER A 149 -21.03 -28.95 17.41
CA SER A 149 -20.44 -28.11 18.46
C SER A 149 -18.97 -28.44 18.78
N ASN A 150 -18.39 -29.42 18.07
CA ASN A 150 -17.03 -29.92 18.24
C ASN A 150 -16.16 -29.65 16.99
N VAL A 151 -16.36 -28.51 16.32
CA VAL A 151 -15.40 -28.02 15.31
C VAL A 151 -14.12 -27.60 16.02
N ASP A 152 -13.00 -28.24 15.66
CA ASP A 152 -11.65 -27.96 16.15
C ASP A 152 -11.40 -26.45 16.26
N SER A 153 -11.56 -25.93 17.49
CA SER A 153 -11.58 -24.49 17.73
C SER A 153 -10.29 -23.83 17.30
N GLU A 154 -9.18 -24.56 17.40
CA GLU A 154 -7.88 -24.09 16.96
C GLU A 154 -7.73 -24.04 15.44
N ALA A 155 -8.29 -24.99 14.69
CA ALA A 155 -8.22 -24.96 13.22
C ALA A 155 -9.04 -23.78 12.67
N LEU A 156 -10.21 -23.54 13.25
CA LEU A 156 -11.02 -22.36 12.94
C LEU A 156 -10.28 -21.08 13.34
N LYS A 157 -9.80 -20.99 14.58
CA LYS A 157 -9.09 -19.82 15.10
C LYS A 157 -7.82 -19.50 14.30
N ASN A 158 -7.05 -20.49 13.87
CA ASN A 158 -5.86 -20.28 13.05
C ASN A 158 -6.21 -19.76 11.65
N ARG A 159 -7.26 -20.29 11.02
CA ARG A 159 -7.68 -19.88 9.66
C ARG A 159 -8.38 -18.53 9.66
N VAL A 160 -9.11 -18.24 10.73
CA VAL A 160 -9.79 -16.97 10.93
C VAL A 160 -8.80 -15.89 11.39
N ALA A 161 -7.78 -16.22 12.19
CA ALA A 161 -6.66 -15.31 12.50
C ALA A 161 -5.85 -14.89 11.26
N MET A 162 -5.82 -15.72 10.21
CA MET A 162 -5.22 -15.31 8.92
C MET A 162 -5.94 -14.10 8.30
N LEU A 163 -7.23 -13.88 8.58
CA LEU A 163 -7.99 -12.72 8.11
C LEU A 163 -7.50 -11.42 8.80
N GLU A 164 -7.04 -11.50 10.06
CA GLU A 164 -6.58 -10.34 10.84
C GLU A 164 -5.19 -9.81 10.42
N HIS A 165 -4.37 -10.64 9.77
CA HIS A 165 -2.99 -10.28 9.38
C HIS A 165 -2.89 -9.37 8.13
N THR A 166 -4.02 -8.82 7.66
CA THR A 166 -4.02 -7.88 6.54
C THR A 166 -3.47 -6.51 6.94
N SER A 167 -2.53 -5.99 6.13
CA SER A 167 -1.84 -4.72 6.35
C SER A 167 -2.74 -3.47 6.20
N LEU A 168 -3.82 -3.56 5.43
CA LEU A 168 -4.76 -2.45 5.21
C LEU A 168 -5.81 -2.41 6.33
N ARG A 169 -5.90 -1.28 7.05
CA ARG A 169 -6.84 -1.09 8.17
C ARG A 169 -8.30 -1.40 7.80
N GLY A 170 -8.75 -0.99 6.62
CA GLY A 170 -10.11 -1.23 6.16
C GLY A 170 -10.41 -2.71 5.97
N LEU A 171 -9.51 -3.42 5.26
CA LEU A 171 -9.61 -4.87 5.06
C LEU A 171 -9.51 -5.62 6.38
N ARG A 172 -8.67 -5.17 7.32
CA ARG A 172 -8.59 -5.76 8.67
C ARG A 172 -9.93 -5.67 9.41
N ASN A 173 -10.62 -4.54 9.34
CA ASN A 173 -11.91 -4.37 10.00
C ASN A 173 -13.01 -5.21 9.33
N LEU A 174 -12.98 -5.32 8.00
CA LEU A 174 -13.86 -6.21 7.26
C LEU A 174 -13.60 -7.68 7.60
N ALA A 175 -12.33 -8.08 7.69
CA ALA A 175 -11.89 -9.40 8.13
C ALA A 175 -12.39 -9.74 9.54
N LEU A 176 -12.27 -8.82 10.50
CA LEU A 176 -12.81 -8.98 11.86
C LEU A 176 -14.34 -9.19 11.85
N LEU A 177 -15.05 -8.46 10.98
CA LEU A 177 -16.50 -8.59 10.84
C LEU A 177 -16.87 -9.97 10.27
N GLN A 178 -16.16 -10.41 9.22
CA GLN A 178 -16.35 -11.72 8.61
C GLN A 178 -16.02 -12.84 9.61
N GLU A 179 -14.90 -12.72 10.34
CA GLU A 179 -14.52 -13.61 11.42
C GLU A 179 -15.66 -13.75 12.45
N ALA A 180 -16.17 -12.63 12.95
CA ALA A 180 -17.26 -12.65 13.94
C ALA A 180 -18.51 -13.34 13.38
N TYR A 181 -18.87 -13.07 12.12
CA TYR A 181 -19.98 -13.74 11.45
C TYR A 181 -19.77 -15.26 11.38
N LEU A 182 -18.58 -15.70 10.98
CA LEU A 182 -18.25 -17.13 10.95
C LEU A 182 -18.34 -17.74 12.35
N LEU A 183 -17.79 -17.09 13.38
CA LEU A 183 -17.87 -17.57 14.76
C LEU A 183 -19.32 -17.72 15.24
N PHE A 184 -20.24 -16.85 14.82
CA PHE A 184 -21.67 -17.02 15.09
C PHE A 184 -22.24 -18.29 14.45
N THR A 185 -21.85 -18.62 13.21
CA THR A 185 -22.28 -19.87 12.57
C THR A 185 -21.83 -21.11 13.36
N PHE A 186 -20.65 -21.07 13.99
CA PHE A 186 -20.14 -22.15 14.84
C PHE A 186 -20.61 -22.10 16.30
N ASN A 187 -21.65 -21.32 16.61
CA ASN A 187 -22.19 -21.14 17.96
C ASN A 187 -21.17 -20.59 19.00
N LYS A 188 -20.12 -19.92 18.55
CA LYS A 188 -19.09 -19.28 19.41
C LYS A 188 -19.38 -17.80 19.59
N ALA A 189 -20.56 -17.50 20.12
CA ALA A 189 -21.03 -16.13 20.29
C ALA A 189 -20.05 -15.28 21.14
N ASP A 190 -19.51 -15.81 22.23
CA ASP A 190 -18.62 -15.04 23.12
C ASP A 190 -17.34 -14.58 22.40
N GLU A 191 -16.71 -15.45 21.60
CA GLU A 191 -15.53 -15.10 20.78
C GLU A 191 -15.90 -14.11 19.66
N ALA A 192 -17.05 -14.30 19.01
CA ALA A 192 -17.54 -13.38 17.99
C ALA A 192 -17.71 -11.95 18.52
N HIS A 193 -18.32 -11.81 19.71
CA HIS A 193 -18.49 -10.51 20.36
C HIS A 193 -17.16 -9.85 20.70
N GLN A 194 -16.16 -10.61 21.15
CA GLN A 194 -14.81 -10.07 21.40
C GLN A 194 -14.20 -9.48 20.12
N LYS A 195 -14.34 -10.17 18.99
CA LYS A 195 -13.84 -9.72 17.68
C LYS A 195 -14.55 -8.45 17.20
N LEU A 196 -15.86 -8.34 17.41
CA LEU A 196 -16.63 -7.12 17.11
C LEU A 196 -16.22 -5.91 17.96
N MET A 197 -15.67 -6.13 19.16
CA MET A 197 -15.16 -5.03 20.00
C MET A 197 -13.83 -4.47 19.48
N LEU A 198 -13.09 -5.22 18.65
CA LEU A 198 -11.83 -4.76 18.06
C LEU A 198 -12.03 -3.80 16.88
N ILE A 199 -13.26 -3.69 16.36
CA ILE A 199 -13.62 -2.79 15.27
C ILE A 199 -13.81 -1.37 15.84
N PRO A 200 -13.01 -0.37 15.42
CA PRO A 200 -13.08 0.97 15.96
C PRO A 200 -14.33 1.72 15.49
N GLU A 201 -14.79 2.70 16.27
CA GLU A 201 -16.02 3.47 15.98
C GLU A 201 -15.94 4.31 14.70
N ASN A 202 -14.73 4.68 14.29
CA ASN A 202 -14.50 5.40 13.03
C ASN A 202 -14.40 4.48 11.80
N SER A 203 -14.61 3.17 11.96
CA SER A 203 -14.61 2.20 10.87
C SER A 203 -15.89 2.31 10.04
N LEU A 204 -15.76 2.08 8.73
CA LEU A 204 -16.92 1.95 7.84
C LEU A 204 -17.86 0.80 8.24
N PHE A 205 -17.33 -0.19 8.97
CA PHE A 205 -18.06 -1.41 9.39
C PHE A 205 -18.59 -1.34 10.83
N TRP A 206 -18.52 -0.19 11.49
CA TRP A 206 -18.92 -0.09 12.89
C TRP A 206 -20.43 -0.29 13.07
N ALA A 207 -21.25 0.25 12.17
CA ALA A 207 -22.71 0.12 12.25
C ALA A 207 -23.14 -1.35 12.09
N GLU A 208 -22.51 -2.07 11.16
CA GLU A 208 -22.69 -3.50 10.97
C GLU A 208 -22.20 -4.28 12.19
N ALA A 209 -21.03 -3.92 12.75
CA ALA A 209 -20.51 -4.57 13.94
C ALA A 209 -21.45 -4.41 15.15
N VAL A 210 -22.04 -3.23 15.35
CA VAL A 210 -23.06 -3.01 16.39
C VAL A 210 -24.31 -3.84 16.12
N SER A 211 -24.75 -3.92 14.86
CA SER A 211 -25.90 -4.74 14.48
C SER A 211 -25.65 -6.23 14.79
N LEU A 212 -24.45 -6.73 14.48
CA LEU A 212 -24.05 -8.11 14.74
C LEU A 212 -23.89 -8.41 16.25
N LYS A 213 -23.59 -7.42 17.11
CA LYS A 213 -23.52 -7.63 18.58
C LYS A 213 -24.86 -8.05 19.21
N HIS A 214 -25.97 -7.92 18.48
CA HIS A 214 -27.26 -8.38 18.96
C HIS A 214 -27.60 -9.82 18.52
N LEU A 215 -26.80 -10.43 17.64
CA LEU A 215 -26.97 -11.81 17.20
C LEU A 215 -26.52 -12.80 18.28
N GLY A 216 -27.28 -13.89 18.45
CA GLY A 216 -26.95 -14.98 19.40
C GLY A 216 -27.33 -14.73 20.86
N VAL A 217 -27.79 -13.53 21.23
CA VAL A 217 -28.18 -13.19 22.62
C VAL A 217 -29.48 -13.87 23.07
N SER A 218 -30.29 -14.37 22.13
CA SER A 218 -31.59 -15.00 22.40
C SER A 218 -31.55 -16.49 22.79
N SER A 219 -30.41 -17.19 22.68
CA SER A 219 -30.36 -18.65 22.95
C SER A 219 -30.19 -19.02 24.44
N LYS A 220 -30.08 -18.05 25.35
CA LYS A 220 -29.86 -18.28 26.79
C LYS A 220 -31.14 -18.27 27.64
N ARG A 221 -32.33 -18.37 27.03
CA ARG A 221 -33.61 -18.46 27.75
C ARG A 221 -34.36 -19.73 27.42
N GLU A 222 -33.78 -20.89 27.71
CA GLU A 222 -34.53 -22.12 28.07
C GLU A 222 -33.76 -22.88 29.14
#